data_AF-A0A174HCM5-F1
#
_entry.id   AF-A0A174HCM5-F1
#
_cell.length_a   1.000
_cell.length_b   1.000
_cell.length_c   1.000
_cell.angle_alpha   90.00
_cell.angle_beta   90.00
_cell.angle_gamma   90.00
#
_symmetry.space_group_name_H-M   'P 1'
#
loop_
_entity.id
_entity.type
_entity.pdbx_description
1 polymer ?
#
loop_
_entity_poly.entity_id
_entity_poly.type
_entity_poly.pdbx_seq_one_letter_code
_entity_poly.pdbx_strand_id
1 'polypeptide(L)'
;MKKKKLFSLVLATMLTAATVLPCYGASTKEKISNAQAEQAAAQSQLDSIQSRIDELNSKKGQSEEYLSELNQQLDDLQNRLQELQDQYDAKQNELVQIQADLEDAKAKEEEQYEAMKLRIQYMYENSSGNGYMAMLFSSKSISELISRAEYIQKISDFDRDLMQEYEDTVDQVKEKETQVQEEQAAIVELQQQSSDQQEAIQELYAAAYQELRTYSAELDDAKSSESALVDEINSKADAINDLIRQAKEEEIAAQKKAEEEAAAAAAAQQAAAEAEAEAARKQAAEAARVAAAEAANAAAKADTDTSSSSGSSSSDSSASSTTTGSPSASDTSSSSSSGTYLGRFKLTGYCSCSICTGQWSGGSTASGTTPTAGRTIAMGGVPFGTKLMINGQVYTVEDRGTAYGHVDIFCSSHSEALSFGVQYADVYQLS
;
A
#
# COMPACT_ATOMS: atom_id res chain seq x y z
N MET A 1 -62.91 -36.50 -82.41
CA MET A 1 -63.40 -35.85 -81.17
C MET A 1 -62.16 -35.43 -80.38
N LYS A 2 -61.67 -34.19 -80.43
CA LYS A 2 -61.98 -33.00 -79.60
C LYS A 2 -61.83 -33.19 -78.06
N LYS A 3 -60.82 -32.47 -77.51
CA LYS A 3 -60.74 -31.72 -76.22
C LYS A 3 -60.16 -32.42 -74.97
N LYS A 4 -59.00 -31.95 -74.47
CA LYS A 4 -58.75 -31.11 -73.25
C LYS A 4 -58.54 -31.98 -71.97
N LYS A 5 -57.67 -31.74 -70.99
CA LYS A 5 -56.75 -30.68 -70.54
C LYS A 5 -55.92 -31.31 -69.37
N LEU A 6 -54.58 -31.13 -69.31
CA LEU A 6 -53.82 -30.32 -68.33
C LEU A 6 -53.37 -30.97 -66.99
N PHE A 7 -52.08 -30.77 -66.72
CA PHE A 7 -51.41 -30.33 -65.48
C PHE A 7 -50.66 -31.34 -64.58
N SER A 8 -49.41 -30.95 -64.29
CA SER A 8 -48.59 -31.26 -63.10
C SER A 8 -47.68 -32.49 -63.13
N LEU A 9 -46.46 -32.35 -63.69
CA LEU A 9 -45.29 -33.10 -63.21
C LEU A 9 -43.94 -32.51 -63.68
N VAL A 10 -43.62 -31.26 -63.33
CA VAL A 10 -42.22 -30.77 -63.34
C VAL A 10 -42.14 -29.63 -62.33
N LEU A 11 -41.55 -29.84 -61.14
CA LEU A 11 -40.75 -28.90 -60.31
C LEU A 11 -40.65 -29.44 -58.86
N ALA A 12 -39.76 -30.40 -58.59
CA ALA A 12 -39.43 -30.80 -57.21
C ALA A 12 -38.05 -31.46 -57.13
N THR A 13 -37.03 -30.81 -57.69
CA THR A 13 -35.61 -31.21 -57.52
C THR A 13 -34.72 -29.98 -57.51
N MET A 14 -34.87 -29.14 -56.47
CA MET A 14 -33.85 -28.16 -56.06
C MET A 14 -34.26 -27.58 -54.70
N LEU A 15 -33.88 -28.25 -53.60
CA LEU A 15 -33.48 -27.57 -52.35
C LEU A 15 -32.96 -28.61 -51.34
N THR A 16 -31.72 -29.06 -51.52
CA THR A 16 -30.94 -29.68 -50.44
C THR A 16 -29.54 -29.08 -50.46
N ALA A 17 -29.45 -27.80 -50.08
CA ALA A 17 -28.22 -27.26 -49.53
C ALA A 17 -28.14 -27.71 -48.08
N ALA A 18 -27.48 -28.84 -47.85
CA ALA A 18 -27.07 -29.25 -46.52
C ALA A 18 -26.06 -28.20 -46.01
N THR A 19 -26.52 -27.30 -45.16
CA THR A 19 -25.65 -26.50 -44.32
C THR A 19 -24.99 -27.44 -43.33
N VAL A 20 -23.78 -27.90 -43.69
CA VAL A 20 -22.88 -28.58 -42.77
C VAL A 20 -22.46 -27.53 -41.74
N LEU A 21 -23.18 -27.47 -40.62
CA LEU A 21 -22.76 -26.72 -39.44
C LEU A 21 -21.50 -27.40 -38.88
N PRO A 22 -20.35 -26.72 -38.82
CA PRO A 22 -19.20 -27.23 -38.09
C PRO A 22 -19.57 -27.31 -36.60
N CYS A 23 -19.29 -28.47 -36.00
CA CYS A 23 -19.22 -28.61 -34.56
C CYS A 23 -18.13 -27.65 -34.03
N TYR A 24 -18.52 -26.60 -33.34
CA TYR A 24 -17.60 -25.61 -32.76
C TYR A 24 -16.94 -26.20 -31.51
N GLY A 25 -15.72 -26.72 -31.66
CA GLY A 25 -14.73 -26.62 -30.59
C GLY A 25 -14.36 -25.14 -30.42
N ALA A 26 -14.04 -24.71 -29.20
CA ALA A 26 -13.70 -23.32 -28.88
C ALA A 26 -12.77 -22.71 -29.93
N SER A 27 -13.20 -21.61 -30.54
CA SER A 27 -12.46 -20.98 -31.64
C SER A 27 -11.08 -20.52 -31.15
N THR A 28 -10.09 -20.48 -32.03
CA THR A 28 -8.72 -20.01 -31.70
C THR A 28 -8.75 -18.61 -31.08
N LYS A 29 -9.73 -17.78 -31.46
CA LYS A 29 -10.01 -16.46 -30.88
C LYS A 29 -10.44 -16.51 -29.40
N GLU A 30 -11.24 -17.51 -29.02
CA GLU A 30 -11.70 -17.72 -27.65
C GLU A 30 -10.55 -18.22 -26.75
N LYS A 31 -9.67 -19.08 -27.28
CA LYS A 31 -8.45 -19.51 -26.59
C LYS A 31 -7.49 -18.34 -26.31
N ILE A 32 -7.31 -17.44 -27.28
CA ILE A 32 -6.52 -16.21 -27.10
C ILE A 32 -7.12 -15.36 -25.99
N SER A 33 -8.44 -15.13 -26.00
CA SER A 33 -9.12 -14.33 -24.98
C SER A 33 -8.97 -14.92 -23.58
N ASN A 34 -9.12 -16.24 -23.43
CA ASN A 34 -8.95 -16.91 -22.13
C ASN A 34 -7.50 -16.82 -21.65
N ALA A 35 -6.52 -17.07 -22.53
CA ALA A 35 -5.10 -16.95 -22.18
C ALA A 35 -4.71 -15.52 -21.79
N GLN A 36 -5.25 -14.50 -22.46
CA GLN A 36 -5.08 -13.09 -22.08
C GLN A 36 -5.70 -12.76 -20.72
N ALA A 37 -6.88 -13.32 -20.42
CA ALA A 37 -7.52 -13.14 -19.11
C ALA A 37 -6.72 -13.78 -17.97
N GLU A 38 -6.19 -15.00 -18.19
CA GLU A 38 -5.31 -15.67 -17.24
C GLU A 38 -3.99 -14.91 -17.04
N GLN A 39 -3.41 -14.37 -18.12
CA GLN A 39 -2.20 -13.54 -18.04
C GLN A 39 -2.47 -12.26 -17.23
N ALA A 40 -3.60 -11.60 -17.44
CA ALA A 40 -3.98 -10.41 -16.68
C ALA A 40 -4.23 -10.72 -15.18
N ALA A 41 -4.79 -11.89 -14.87
CA ALA A 41 -4.96 -12.35 -13.50
C ALA A 41 -3.60 -12.62 -12.83
N ALA A 42 -2.67 -13.29 -13.52
CA ALA A 42 -1.31 -13.52 -13.04
C ALA A 42 -0.56 -12.19 -12.82
N GLN A 43 -0.71 -11.21 -13.71
CA GLN A 43 -0.14 -9.88 -13.55
C GLN A 43 -0.71 -9.16 -12.32
N SER A 44 -2.02 -9.26 -12.08
CA SER A 44 -2.64 -8.67 -10.88
C SER A 44 -2.14 -9.32 -9.58
N GLN A 45 -1.89 -10.63 -9.59
CA GLN A 45 -1.26 -11.32 -8.48
C GLN A 45 0.19 -10.87 -8.26
N LEU A 46 0.95 -10.69 -9.34
CA LEU A 46 2.32 -10.18 -9.28
C LEU A 46 2.37 -8.79 -8.64
N ASP A 47 1.51 -7.86 -9.07
CA ASP A 47 1.43 -6.52 -8.50
C ASP A 47 1.09 -6.54 -6.99
N SER A 48 0.22 -7.47 -6.58
CA SER A 48 -0.13 -7.69 -5.17
C SER A 48 1.04 -8.27 -4.37
N ILE A 49 1.82 -9.19 -4.95
CA ILE A 49 3.00 -9.77 -4.29
C ILE A 49 4.10 -8.72 -4.18
N GLN A 50 4.32 -7.89 -5.19
CA GLN A 50 5.28 -6.78 -5.14
C GLN A 50 4.91 -5.79 -4.04
N SER A 51 3.64 -5.41 -3.94
CA SER A 51 3.16 -4.57 -2.84
C SER A 51 3.40 -5.20 -1.47
N ARG A 52 3.23 -6.52 -1.34
CA ARG A 52 3.52 -7.26 -0.11
C ARG A 52 5.02 -7.30 0.20
N ILE A 53 5.88 -7.45 -0.81
CA ILE A 53 7.34 -7.39 -0.66
C ILE A 53 7.76 -6.01 -0.15
N ASP A 54 7.22 -4.94 -0.72
CA ASP A 54 7.50 -3.57 -0.28
C ASP A 54 7.06 -3.34 1.18
N GLU A 55 5.87 -3.81 1.54
CA GLU A 55 5.37 -3.75 2.91
C GLU A 55 6.26 -4.54 3.89
N LEU A 56 6.65 -5.75 3.53
CA LEU A 56 7.54 -6.60 4.36
C LEU A 56 8.93 -5.97 4.51
N ASN A 57 9.50 -5.37 3.45
CA ASN A 57 10.76 -4.64 3.54
C ASN A 57 10.65 -3.43 4.48
N SER A 58 9.55 -2.69 4.40
CA SER A 58 9.29 -1.54 5.29
C SER A 58 9.19 -1.98 6.75
N LYS A 59 8.40 -3.03 7.04
CA LYS A 59 8.27 -3.61 8.38
C LYS A 59 9.60 -4.13 8.90
N LYS A 60 10.37 -4.83 8.07
CA LYS A 60 11.71 -5.30 8.39
C LYS A 60 12.63 -4.12 8.77
N GLY A 61 12.64 -3.05 7.98
CA GLY A 61 13.43 -1.85 8.27
C GLY A 61 13.02 -1.20 9.60
N GLN A 62 11.72 -1.11 9.90
CA GLN A 62 11.22 -0.62 11.18
C GLN A 62 11.66 -1.50 12.35
N SER A 63 11.61 -2.83 12.22
CA SER A 63 12.12 -3.74 13.26
C SER A 63 13.64 -3.64 13.43
N GLU A 64 14.41 -3.39 12.37
CA GLU A 64 15.86 -3.15 12.44
C GLU A 64 16.18 -1.82 13.15
N GLU A 65 15.39 -0.77 12.90
CA GLU A 65 15.50 0.51 13.61
C GLU A 65 15.12 0.35 15.09
N TYR A 66 14.05 -0.38 15.38
CA TYR A 66 13.66 -0.70 16.75
C TYR A 66 14.73 -1.49 17.49
N LEU A 67 15.39 -2.45 16.84
CA LEU A 67 16.55 -3.15 17.39
C LEU A 67 17.72 -2.20 17.66
N SER A 68 17.96 -1.20 16.81
CA SER A 68 18.99 -0.19 17.06
C SER A 68 18.66 0.65 18.29
N GLU A 69 17.40 1.05 18.46
CA GLU A 69 16.94 1.77 19.65
C GLU A 69 17.08 0.90 20.91
N LEU A 70 16.73 -0.40 20.81
CA LEU A 70 16.88 -1.35 21.90
C LEU A 70 18.36 -1.61 22.26
N ASN A 71 19.29 -1.51 21.29
CA ASN A 71 20.73 -1.54 21.56
C ASN A 71 21.17 -0.32 22.37
N GLN A 72 20.68 0.86 22.01
CA GLN A 72 20.97 2.06 22.79
C GLN A 72 20.39 1.96 24.21
N GLN A 73 19.16 1.46 24.35
CA GLN A 73 18.54 1.23 25.66
C GLN A 73 19.31 0.18 26.48
N LEU A 74 19.93 -0.82 25.84
CA LEU A 74 20.79 -1.79 26.51
C LEU A 74 22.06 -1.13 27.07
N ASP A 75 22.70 -0.26 26.28
CA ASP A 75 23.88 0.48 26.74
C ASP A 75 23.53 1.42 27.91
N ASP A 76 22.40 2.12 27.81
CA ASP A 76 21.88 2.95 28.90
C ASP A 76 21.52 2.11 30.14
N LEU A 77 20.93 0.93 29.94
CA LEU A 77 20.64 0.00 31.03
C LEU A 77 21.93 -0.50 31.69
N GLN A 78 22.99 -0.79 30.93
CA GLN A 78 24.28 -1.19 31.51
C GLN A 78 24.86 -0.10 32.42
N ASN A 79 24.81 1.15 31.99
CA ASN A 79 25.24 2.29 32.82
C ASN A 79 24.39 2.40 34.08
N ARG A 80 23.07 2.24 33.95
CA ARG A 80 22.14 2.29 35.08
C ARG A 80 22.34 1.12 36.05
N LEU A 81 22.58 -0.09 35.54
CA LEU A 81 22.91 -1.25 36.35
C LEU A 81 24.20 -1.05 37.15
N GLN A 82 25.21 -0.40 36.55
CA GLN A 82 26.42 -0.03 37.28
C GLN A 82 26.10 0.97 38.41
N GLU A 83 25.29 2.00 38.14
CA GLU A 83 24.87 2.96 39.16
C GLU A 83 24.06 2.27 40.29
N LEU A 84 23.16 1.36 39.94
CA LEU A 84 22.40 0.56 40.92
C LEU A 84 23.33 -0.34 41.74
N GLN A 85 24.36 -0.94 41.13
CA GLN A 85 25.35 -1.74 41.82
C GLN A 85 26.17 -0.89 42.80
N ASP A 86 26.59 0.31 42.39
CA ASP A 86 27.33 1.23 43.27
C ASP A 86 26.46 1.68 44.46
N GLN A 87 25.16 1.95 44.23
CA GLN A 87 24.20 2.25 45.29
C GLN A 87 23.99 1.06 46.23
N TYR A 88 23.86 -0.15 45.67
CA TYR A 88 23.76 -1.38 46.44
C TYR A 88 24.97 -1.57 47.36
N ASP A 89 26.19 -1.42 46.83
CA ASP A 89 27.42 -1.58 47.60
C ASP A 89 27.53 -0.50 48.70
N ALA A 90 27.16 0.75 48.41
CA ALA A 90 27.13 1.81 49.40
C ALA A 90 26.14 1.50 50.54
N LYS A 91 24.93 1.05 50.20
CA LYS A 91 23.87 0.68 51.14
C LYS A 91 24.24 -0.55 51.96
N GLN A 92 24.89 -1.54 51.36
CA GLN A 92 25.41 -2.71 52.05
C GLN A 92 26.47 -2.33 53.10
N ASN A 93 27.36 -1.37 52.77
CA ASN A 93 28.35 -0.86 53.70
C ASN A 93 27.72 -0.05 54.85
N GLU A 94 26.74 0.80 54.54
CA GLU A 94 25.98 1.57 55.52
C GLU A 94 25.25 0.64 56.50
N LEU A 95 24.59 -0.41 55.99
CA LEU A 95 23.93 -1.42 56.80
C LEU A 95 24.89 -2.11 57.77
N VAL A 96 26.10 -2.45 57.34
CA VAL A 96 27.14 -3.05 58.21
C VAL A 96 27.52 -2.09 59.34
N GLN A 97 27.67 -0.79 59.05
CA GLN A 97 27.97 0.21 60.08
C GLN A 97 26.81 0.36 61.06
N ILE A 98 25.58 0.49 60.58
CA ILE A 98 24.39 0.63 61.45
C ILE A 98 24.22 -0.61 62.32
N GLN A 99 24.48 -1.81 61.80
CA GLN A 99 24.42 -3.05 62.59
C GLN A 99 25.48 -3.09 63.69
N ALA A 100 26.71 -2.65 63.42
CA ALA A 100 27.75 -2.56 64.43
C ALA A 100 27.39 -1.52 65.51
N ASP A 101 26.95 -0.33 65.08
CA ASP A 101 26.50 0.74 65.96
C ASP A 101 25.27 0.34 66.81
N LEU A 102 24.43 -0.55 66.29
CA LEU A 102 23.29 -1.12 66.99
C LEU A 102 23.72 -2.13 68.05
N GLU A 103 24.68 -3.01 67.74
CA GLU A 103 25.26 -3.93 68.73
C GLU A 103 25.91 -3.17 69.89
N ASP A 104 26.70 -2.13 69.59
CA ASP A 104 27.34 -1.29 70.61
C ASP A 104 26.29 -0.57 71.48
N ALA A 105 25.23 -0.03 70.87
CA ALA A 105 24.15 0.63 71.60
C ALA A 105 23.38 -0.34 72.51
N LYS A 106 23.10 -1.56 72.04
CA LYS A 106 22.45 -2.62 72.84
C LYS A 106 23.32 -3.07 74.01
N ALA A 107 24.63 -3.21 73.80
CA ALA A 107 25.55 -3.55 74.88
C ALA A 107 25.58 -2.45 75.96
N LYS A 108 25.59 -1.18 75.54
CA LYS A 108 25.52 -0.04 76.46
C LYS A 108 24.19 0.04 77.20
N GLU A 109 23.07 -0.21 76.50
CA GLU A 109 21.74 -0.28 77.11
C GLU A 109 21.71 -1.34 78.22
N GLU A 110 22.23 -2.54 77.95
CA GLU A 110 22.28 -3.64 78.92
C GLU A 110 23.18 -3.28 80.13
N GLU A 111 24.34 -2.68 79.88
CA GLU A 111 25.24 -2.21 80.94
C GLU A 111 24.56 -1.16 81.85
N GLN A 112 23.94 -0.14 81.24
CA GLN A 112 23.21 0.90 81.96
C GLN A 112 22.03 0.33 82.74
N TYR A 113 21.29 -0.62 82.17
CA TYR A 113 20.17 -1.29 82.83
C TYR A 113 20.62 -2.05 84.09
N GLU A 114 21.67 -2.87 83.97
CA GLU A 114 22.20 -3.64 85.10
C GLU A 114 22.83 -2.73 86.17
N ALA A 115 23.55 -1.68 85.78
CA ALA A 115 24.10 -0.69 86.69
C ALA A 115 23.00 0.07 87.44
N MET A 116 21.93 0.47 86.74
CA MET A 116 20.77 1.13 87.32
C MET A 116 20.05 0.21 88.31
N LYS A 117 19.85 -1.07 87.94
CA LYS A 117 19.21 -2.07 88.81
C LYS A 117 20.02 -2.29 90.09
N LEU A 118 21.34 -2.45 89.98
CA LEU A 118 22.23 -2.59 91.14
C LEU A 118 22.21 -1.34 92.02
N ARG A 119 22.18 -0.15 91.41
CA ARG A 119 22.12 1.12 92.13
C ARG A 119 20.81 1.28 92.89
N ILE A 120 19.67 1.01 92.25
CA ILE A 120 18.34 1.04 92.87
C ILE A 120 18.29 0.02 94.02
N GLN A 121 18.81 -1.19 93.82
CA GLN A 121 18.88 -2.23 94.85
C GLN A 121 19.72 -1.75 96.05
N TYR A 122 20.93 -1.25 95.82
CA TYR A 122 21.80 -0.72 96.88
C TYR A 122 21.13 0.45 97.63
N MET A 123 20.51 1.36 96.89
CA MET A 123 19.77 2.49 97.45
C MET A 123 18.57 2.04 98.29
N TYR A 124 17.93 0.93 97.97
CA TYR A 124 16.83 0.37 98.75
C TYR A 124 17.32 -0.39 99.99
N GLU A 125 18.35 -1.24 99.84
CA GLU A 125 18.86 -2.11 100.90
C GLU A 125 19.68 -1.35 101.96
N ASN A 126 20.53 -0.40 101.55
CA ASN A 126 21.40 0.36 102.46
C ASN A 126 20.78 1.66 102.98
N SER A 127 19.60 2.06 102.49
CA SER A 127 18.85 3.19 103.02
C SER A 127 18.01 2.73 104.22
N SER A 128 18.67 2.59 105.37
CA SER A 128 18.15 1.96 106.58
C SER A 128 16.77 2.49 107.01
N GLY A 129 15.67 1.83 106.63
CA GLY A 129 14.30 1.94 107.17
C GLY A 129 13.58 3.30 107.14
N ASN A 130 14.30 4.42 106.98
CA ASN A 130 13.80 5.80 107.07
C ASN A 130 14.44 6.74 106.01
N GLY A 131 15.08 6.20 104.96
CA GLY A 131 15.46 6.99 103.79
C GLY A 131 16.61 7.99 103.99
N TYR A 132 16.90 8.74 102.92
CA TYR A 132 17.63 10.01 102.96
C TYR A 132 17.09 10.99 104.02
N MET A 133 15.80 10.85 104.38
CA MET A 133 15.13 11.65 105.40
C MET A 133 15.67 11.40 106.82
N ALA A 134 15.95 10.15 107.21
CA ALA A 134 16.64 9.86 108.49
C ALA A 134 18.11 10.32 108.48
N MET A 135 18.76 10.28 107.32
CA MET A 135 20.13 10.80 107.18
C MET A 135 20.17 12.33 107.36
N LEU A 136 19.14 13.05 106.92
CA LEU A 136 18.98 14.49 107.18
C LEU A 136 18.69 14.78 108.66
N PHE A 137 17.74 14.08 109.27
CA PHE A 137 17.33 14.31 110.67
C PHE A 137 18.33 13.83 111.72
N SER A 138 19.33 13.02 111.35
CA SER A 138 20.43 12.60 112.23
C SER A 138 21.62 13.57 112.28
N SER A 139 21.55 14.71 111.59
CA SER A 139 22.61 15.73 111.60
C SER A 139 22.71 16.44 112.97
N LYS A 140 23.94 16.76 113.41
CA LYS A 140 24.22 17.35 114.74
C LYS A 140 24.30 18.88 114.73
N SER A 141 24.31 19.51 113.54
CA SER A 141 24.36 20.96 113.36
C SER A 141 23.67 21.39 112.06
N ILE A 142 23.25 22.67 111.99
CA ILE A 142 22.63 23.24 110.78
C ILE A 142 23.59 23.20 109.58
N SER A 143 24.90 23.39 109.80
CA SER A 143 25.90 23.28 108.74
C SER A 143 26.02 21.86 108.17
N GLU A 144 25.93 20.85 109.05
CA GLU A 144 25.94 19.44 108.65
C GLU A 144 24.63 19.03 107.95
N LEU A 145 23.48 19.57 108.40
CA LEU A 145 22.19 19.41 107.73
C LEU A 145 22.22 19.93 106.29
N ILE A 146 22.71 21.16 106.08
CA ILE A 146 22.81 21.78 104.76
C ILE A 146 23.75 20.98 103.85
N SER A 147 24.92 20.58 104.36
CA SER A 147 25.89 19.79 103.58
C SER A 147 25.33 18.42 103.16
N ARG A 148 24.57 17.75 104.05
CA ARG A 148 23.90 16.48 103.73
C ARG A 148 22.75 16.67 102.73
N ALA A 149 21.99 17.77 102.83
CA ALA A 149 20.93 18.10 101.88
C ALA A 149 21.50 18.36 100.47
N GLU A 150 22.58 19.13 100.36
CA GLU A 150 23.28 19.35 99.09
C GLU A 150 23.83 18.04 98.49
N TYR A 151 24.35 17.13 99.32
CA TYR A 151 24.85 15.83 98.85
C TYR A 151 23.73 14.92 98.35
N ILE A 152 22.60 14.87 99.05
CA ILE A 152 21.42 14.10 98.64
C ILE A 152 20.84 14.65 97.34
N GLN A 153 20.78 15.98 97.20
CA GLN A 153 20.35 16.61 95.95
C GLN A 153 21.25 16.21 94.78
N LYS A 154 22.59 16.31 94.95
CA LYS A 154 23.54 15.88 93.91
C LYS A 154 23.39 14.42 93.51
N ILE A 155 23.09 13.52 94.46
CA ILE A 155 22.83 12.12 94.14
C ILE A 155 21.54 11.97 93.35
N SER A 156 20.47 12.65 93.76
CA SER A 156 19.19 12.61 93.04
C SER A 156 19.30 13.17 91.63
N ASP A 157 20.06 14.25 91.44
CA ASP A 157 20.31 14.84 90.13
C ASP A 157 21.09 13.84 89.25
N PHE A 158 22.15 13.23 89.79
CA PHE A 158 22.90 12.18 89.09
C PHE A 158 22.05 10.96 88.71
N ASP A 159 21.15 10.50 89.60
CA ASP A 159 20.24 9.37 89.30
C ASP A 159 19.27 9.70 88.18
N ARG A 160 18.78 10.94 88.15
CA ARG A 160 17.92 11.43 87.09
C ARG A 160 18.67 11.53 85.77
N ASP A 161 19.90 12.03 85.79
CA ASP A 161 20.75 12.11 84.60
C ASP A 161 21.04 10.69 84.05
N LEU A 162 21.35 9.72 84.91
CA LEU A 162 21.54 8.33 84.49
C LEU A 162 20.28 7.71 83.85
N MET A 163 19.08 8.00 84.40
CA MET A 163 17.83 7.52 83.82
C MET A 163 17.55 8.16 82.47
N GLN A 164 17.86 9.45 82.32
CA GLN A 164 17.74 10.14 81.03
C GLN A 164 18.71 9.55 79.99
N GLU A 165 19.97 9.33 80.36
CA GLU A 165 20.96 8.71 79.46
C GLU A 165 20.55 7.29 79.04
N TYR A 166 19.89 6.55 79.92
CA TYR A 166 19.34 5.24 79.60
C TYR A 166 18.16 5.33 78.63
N GLU A 167 17.19 6.23 78.89
CA GLU A 167 16.06 6.47 77.99
C GLU A 167 16.53 6.88 76.58
N ASP A 168 17.50 7.80 76.51
CA ASP A 168 18.11 8.23 75.25
C ASP A 168 18.78 7.04 74.51
N THR A 169 19.41 6.12 75.26
CA THR A 169 20.05 4.92 74.67
C THR A 169 19.01 3.92 74.15
N VAL A 170 17.91 3.71 74.88
CA VAL A 170 16.78 2.88 74.43
C VAL A 170 16.19 3.42 73.13
N ASP A 171 15.99 4.74 73.05
CA ASP A 171 15.47 5.39 71.85
C ASP A 171 16.45 5.25 70.66
N GLN A 172 17.75 5.39 70.88
CA GLN A 172 18.78 5.17 69.86
C GLN A 172 18.78 3.73 69.33
N VAL A 173 18.64 2.73 70.21
CA VAL A 173 18.54 1.32 69.79
C VAL A 173 17.33 1.13 68.87
N LYS A 174 16.17 1.65 69.26
CA LYS A 174 14.94 1.54 68.47
C LYS A 174 15.03 2.24 67.11
N GLU A 175 15.65 3.42 67.07
CA GLU A 175 15.90 4.14 65.82
C GLU A 175 16.80 3.32 64.88
N LYS A 176 17.93 2.81 65.39
CA LYS A 176 18.85 1.98 64.61
C LYS A 176 18.23 0.66 64.15
N GLU A 177 17.42 0.00 64.98
CA GLU A 177 16.65 -1.19 64.56
C GLU A 177 15.72 -0.88 63.39
N THR A 178 15.08 0.28 63.40
CA THR A 178 14.22 0.75 62.31
C THR A 178 15.05 1.01 61.05
N GLN A 179 16.17 1.73 61.18
CA GLN A 179 17.08 1.99 60.06
C GLN A 179 17.60 0.70 59.42
N VAL A 180 17.98 -0.32 60.20
CA VAL A 180 18.38 -1.64 59.67
C VAL A 180 17.28 -2.25 58.79
N GLN A 181 16.02 -2.18 59.23
CA GLN A 181 14.90 -2.74 58.46
C GLN A 181 14.65 -1.96 57.17
N GLU A 182 14.70 -0.64 57.23
CA GLU A 182 14.54 0.23 56.06
C GLU A 182 15.65 0.00 55.03
N GLU A 183 16.90 -0.08 55.48
CA GLU A 183 18.06 -0.33 54.62
C GLU A 183 18.01 -1.72 53.98
N GLN A 184 17.61 -2.76 54.73
CA GLN A 184 17.40 -4.10 54.17
C GLN A 184 16.30 -4.12 53.11
N ALA A 185 15.19 -3.41 53.35
CA ALA A 185 14.10 -3.31 52.38
C ALA A 185 14.55 -2.57 51.10
N ALA A 186 15.29 -1.47 51.24
CA ALA A 186 15.84 -0.71 50.12
C ALA A 186 16.80 -1.56 49.27
N ILE A 187 17.65 -2.36 49.91
CA ILE A 187 18.57 -3.29 49.21
C ILE A 187 17.80 -4.32 48.37
N VAL A 188 16.75 -4.93 48.93
CA VAL A 188 15.91 -5.89 48.19
C VAL A 188 15.20 -5.22 47.02
N GLU A 189 14.71 -3.99 47.20
CA GLU A 189 14.09 -3.21 46.13
C GLU A 189 15.07 -2.92 44.98
N LEU A 190 16.30 -2.50 45.29
CA LEU A 190 17.34 -2.26 44.28
C LEU A 190 17.67 -3.53 43.48
N GLN A 191 17.78 -4.68 44.16
CA GLN A 191 18.00 -5.97 43.49
C GLN A 191 16.85 -6.35 42.56
N GLN A 192 15.61 -6.14 43.00
CA GLN A 192 14.43 -6.41 42.18
C GLN A 192 14.38 -5.50 40.95
N GLN A 193 14.60 -4.19 41.13
CA GLN A 193 14.62 -3.23 40.02
C GLN A 193 15.67 -3.60 38.97
N SER A 194 16.87 -4.01 39.41
CA SER A 194 17.93 -4.48 38.51
C SER A 194 17.49 -5.71 37.72
N SER A 195 16.87 -6.70 38.38
CA SER A 195 16.40 -7.92 37.73
C SER A 195 15.29 -7.66 36.72
N ASP A 196 14.27 -6.89 37.11
CA ASP A 196 13.10 -6.59 36.28
C ASP A 196 13.49 -5.84 35.00
N GLN A 197 14.41 -4.88 35.12
CA GLN A 197 14.90 -4.13 33.97
C GLN A 197 15.69 -5.02 32.99
N GLN A 198 16.49 -5.95 33.51
CA GLN A 198 17.26 -6.87 32.68
C GLN A 198 16.34 -7.87 31.94
N GLU A 199 15.33 -8.41 32.62
CA GLU A 199 14.36 -9.33 32.04
C GLU A 199 13.50 -8.64 30.96
N ALA A 200 12.98 -7.44 31.24
CA ALA A 200 12.17 -6.68 30.30
C ALA A 200 12.90 -6.41 28.97
N ILE A 201 14.17 -6.01 29.01
CA ILE A 201 14.94 -5.77 27.79
C ILE A 201 15.21 -7.09 27.03
N GLN A 202 15.52 -8.19 27.73
CA GLN A 202 15.74 -9.48 27.09
C GLN A 202 14.49 -10.00 26.35
N GLU A 203 13.30 -9.82 26.94
CA GLU A 203 12.03 -10.21 26.30
C GLU A 203 11.78 -9.40 25.02
N LEU A 204 11.99 -8.08 25.07
CA LEU A 204 11.82 -7.20 23.91
C LEU A 204 12.79 -7.59 22.78
N TYR A 205 14.04 -7.93 23.11
CA TYR A 205 15.02 -8.42 22.13
C TYR A 205 14.58 -9.71 21.47
N ALA A 206 14.16 -10.68 22.27
CA ALA A 206 13.72 -11.98 21.77
C ALA A 206 12.52 -11.83 20.83
N ALA A 207 11.56 -10.97 21.19
CA ALA A 207 10.41 -10.65 20.35
C ALA A 207 10.83 -9.99 19.02
N ALA A 208 11.67 -8.94 19.07
CA ALA A 208 12.11 -8.23 17.88
C ALA A 208 12.89 -9.13 16.90
N TYR A 209 13.77 -10.00 17.40
CA TYR A 209 14.49 -10.97 16.56
C TYR A 209 13.55 -12.04 15.96
N GLN A 210 12.54 -12.47 16.70
CA GLN A 210 11.55 -13.42 16.21
C GLN A 210 10.71 -12.82 15.07
N GLU A 211 10.29 -11.56 15.21
CA GLU A 211 9.59 -10.83 14.14
C GLU A 211 10.48 -10.68 12.91
N LEU A 212 11.74 -10.27 13.08
CA LEU A 212 12.68 -10.10 11.98
C LEU A 212 12.91 -11.40 11.19
N ARG A 213 12.99 -12.52 11.91
CA ARG A 213 13.08 -13.87 11.30
C ARG A 213 11.81 -14.21 10.52
N THR A 214 10.64 -13.89 11.06
CA THR A 214 9.35 -14.12 10.41
C THR A 214 9.23 -13.29 9.14
N TYR A 215 9.53 -11.99 9.20
CA TYR A 215 9.51 -11.12 8.02
C TYR A 215 10.51 -11.56 6.97
N SER A 216 11.72 -11.98 7.36
CA SER A 216 12.70 -12.48 6.39
C SER A 216 12.21 -13.75 5.68
N ALA A 217 11.59 -14.69 6.41
CA ALA A 217 11.02 -15.90 5.82
C ALA A 217 9.85 -15.58 4.87
N GLU A 218 8.91 -14.74 5.29
CA GLU A 218 7.79 -14.31 4.44
C GLU A 218 8.25 -13.60 3.17
N LEU A 219 9.36 -12.84 3.27
CA LEU A 219 9.93 -12.10 2.16
C LEU A 219 10.61 -13.05 1.16
N ASP A 220 11.31 -14.08 1.64
CA ASP A 220 11.86 -15.14 0.78
C ASP A 220 10.75 -15.92 0.05
N ASP A 221 9.67 -16.27 0.76
CA ASP A 221 8.50 -16.94 0.16
C ASP A 221 7.80 -16.05 -0.87
N ALA A 222 7.63 -14.75 -0.57
CA ALA A 222 7.04 -13.78 -1.47
C ALA A 222 7.88 -13.59 -2.74
N LYS A 223 9.21 -13.48 -2.61
CA LYS A 223 10.15 -13.40 -3.75
C LYS A 223 10.14 -14.67 -4.60
N SER A 224 10.07 -15.84 -3.97
CA SER A 224 9.93 -17.10 -4.70
C SER A 224 8.63 -17.14 -5.51
N SER A 225 7.53 -16.65 -4.93
CA SER A 225 6.22 -16.58 -5.59
C SER A 225 6.20 -15.54 -6.71
N GLU A 226 6.87 -14.40 -6.52
CA GLU A 226 7.08 -13.39 -7.57
C GLU A 226 7.80 -14.00 -8.78
N SER A 227 8.92 -14.68 -8.56
CA SER A 227 9.67 -15.34 -9.64
C SER A 227 8.82 -16.36 -10.39
N ALA A 228 8.04 -17.17 -9.69
CA ALA A 228 7.16 -18.16 -10.31
C ALA A 228 6.06 -17.51 -11.16
N LEU A 229 5.47 -16.40 -10.70
CA LEU A 229 4.48 -15.65 -11.48
C LEU A 229 5.10 -14.98 -12.71
N VAL A 230 6.31 -14.43 -12.61
CA VAL A 230 7.03 -13.88 -13.77
C VAL A 230 7.23 -14.96 -14.84
N ASP A 231 7.69 -16.15 -14.43
CA ASP A 231 7.88 -17.28 -15.34
C ASP A 231 6.55 -17.73 -15.98
N GLU A 232 5.47 -17.77 -15.19
CA GLU A 232 4.12 -18.09 -15.68
C GLU A 232 3.63 -17.06 -16.70
N ILE A 233 3.78 -15.76 -16.42
CA ILE A 233 3.36 -14.67 -17.30
C ILE A 233 4.12 -14.75 -18.63
N ASN A 234 5.43 -15.02 -18.59
CA ASN A 234 6.26 -15.18 -19.78
C ASN A 234 5.81 -16.40 -20.61
N SER A 235 5.57 -17.54 -19.96
CA SER A 235 5.07 -18.74 -20.63
C SER A 235 3.69 -18.52 -21.27
N LYS A 236 2.78 -17.82 -20.61
CA LYS A 236 1.48 -17.45 -21.19
C LYS A 236 1.63 -16.47 -22.35
N ALA A 237 2.56 -15.53 -22.29
CA ALA A 237 2.83 -14.60 -23.39
C ALA A 237 3.28 -15.36 -24.66
N ASP A 238 4.17 -16.34 -24.51
CA ASP A 238 4.62 -17.20 -25.59
C ASP A 238 3.45 -18.02 -26.18
N ALA A 239 2.62 -18.62 -25.32
CA ALA A 239 1.43 -19.37 -25.74
C ALA A 239 0.42 -18.49 -26.50
N ILE A 240 0.20 -17.25 -26.05
CA ILE A 240 -0.64 -16.27 -26.74
C ILE A 240 -0.07 -15.95 -28.13
N ASN A 241 1.24 -15.72 -28.24
CA ASN A 241 1.89 -15.45 -29.51
C ASN A 241 1.75 -16.61 -30.51
N ASP A 242 1.87 -17.85 -30.04
CA ASP A 242 1.64 -19.05 -30.85
C ASP A 242 0.18 -19.18 -31.31
N LEU A 243 -0.79 -18.91 -30.41
CA LEU A 243 -2.20 -18.90 -30.77
C LEU A 243 -2.55 -17.80 -31.79
N ILE A 244 -1.92 -16.62 -31.69
CA ILE A 244 -2.08 -15.54 -32.66
C ILE A 244 -1.55 -15.96 -34.04
N ARG A 245 -0.42 -16.67 -34.08
CA ARG A 245 0.13 -17.23 -35.32
C ARG A 245 -0.82 -18.26 -35.94
N GLN A 246 -1.35 -19.19 -35.15
CA GLN A 246 -2.35 -20.16 -35.59
C GLN A 246 -3.61 -19.47 -36.13
N ALA A 247 -4.13 -18.46 -35.43
CA ALA A 247 -5.31 -17.72 -35.86
C ALA A 247 -5.09 -17.00 -37.22
N LYS A 248 -3.89 -16.43 -37.44
CA LYS A 248 -3.54 -15.81 -38.72
C LYS A 248 -3.44 -16.83 -39.86
N GLU A 249 -2.85 -18.00 -39.59
CA GLU A 249 -2.75 -19.09 -40.56
C GLU A 249 -4.15 -19.61 -40.95
N GLU A 250 -5.05 -19.78 -39.97
CA GLU A 250 -6.45 -20.14 -40.17
C GLU A 250 -7.22 -19.08 -40.98
N GLU A 251 -7.02 -17.79 -40.70
CA GLU A 251 -7.64 -16.68 -41.43
C GLU A 251 -7.18 -16.62 -42.90
N ILE A 252 -5.88 -16.77 -43.16
CA ILE A 252 -5.33 -16.81 -44.52
C ILE A 252 -5.89 -18.01 -45.29
N ALA A 253 -6.00 -19.18 -44.64
CA ALA A 253 -6.58 -20.36 -45.26
C ALA A 253 -8.07 -20.17 -45.58
N ALA A 254 -8.83 -19.54 -44.68
CA ALA A 254 -10.23 -19.21 -44.90
C ALA A 254 -10.41 -18.18 -46.03
N GLN A 255 -9.58 -17.14 -46.10
CA GLN A 255 -9.59 -16.15 -47.18
C GLN A 255 -9.29 -16.79 -48.53
N LYS A 256 -8.23 -17.61 -48.62
CA LYS A 256 -7.91 -18.32 -49.86
C LYS A 256 -9.05 -19.21 -50.33
N LYS A 257 -9.68 -19.95 -49.42
CA LYS A 257 -10.83 -20.79 -49.74
C LYS A 257 -12.03 -19.95 -50.22
N ALA A 258 -12.30 -18.81 -49.57
CA ALA A 258 -13.37 -17.91 -49.98
C ALA A 258 -13.09 -17.25 -51.34
N GLU A 259 -11.85 -16.86 -51.63
CA GLU A 259 -11.43 -16.35 -52.93
C GLU A 259 -11.55 -17.41 -54.03
N GLU A 260 -11.15 -18.66 -53.75
CA GLU A 260 -11.33 -19.79 -54.68
C GLU A 260 -12.82 -20.07 -54.95
N GLU A 261 -13.66 -20.07 -53.92
CA GLU A 261 -15.12 -20.23 -54.06
C GLU A 261 -15.75 -19.05 -54.84
N ALA A 262 -15.32 -17.82 -54.58
CA ALA A 262 -15.78 -16.64 -55.31
C ALA A 262 -15.35 -16.63 -56.78
N ALA A 263 -14.10 -17.03 -57.06
CA ALA A 263 -13.58 -17.18 -58.42
C ALA A 263 -14.33 -18.27 -59.20
N ALA A 264 -14.60 -19.41 -58.55
CA ALA A 264 -15.41 -20.49 -59.13
C ALA A 264 -16.85 -20.04 -59.42
N ALA A 265 -17.47 -19.28 -58.51
CA ALA A 265 -18.80 -18.71 -58.71
C ALA A 265 -18.82 -17.69 -59.86
N ALA A 266 -17.82 -16.81 -59.96
CA ALA A 266 -17.70 -15.84 -61.04
C ALA A 266 -17.50 -16.51 -62.41
N ALA A 267 -16.66 -17.56 -62.48
CA ALA A 267 -16.48 -18.35 -63.70
C ALA A 267 -17.77 -19.07 -64.12
N ALA A 268 -18.53 -19.62 -63.15
CA ALA A 268 -19.83 -20.22 -63.42
C ALA A 268 -20.86 -19.20 -63.95
N GLN A 269 -20.87 -17.98 -63.41
CA GLN A 269 -21.73 -16.89 -63.90
C GLN A 269 -21.34 -16.43 -65.31
N GLN A 270 -20.05 -16.30 -65.61
CA GLN A 270 -19.59 -15.98 -66.97
C GLN A 270 -19.99 -17.08 -67.96
N ALA A 271 -19.79 -18.35 -67.63
CA ALA A 271 -20.20 -19.47 -68.48
C ALA A 271 -21.71 -19.50 -68.73
N ALA A 272 -22.52 -19.19 -67.70
CA ALA A 272 -23.97 -19.06 -67.85
C ALA A 272 -24.36 -17.89 -68.77
N ALA A 273 -23.72 -16.73 -68.61
CA ALA A 273 -23.98 -15.55 -69.45
C ALA A 273 -23.55 -15.76 -70.91
N GLU A 274 -22.43 -16.43 -71.15
CA GLU A 274 -21.99 -16.80 -72.51
C GLU A 274 -22.95 -17.79 -73.17
N ALA A 275 -23.42 -18.80 -72.43
CA ALA A 275 -24.42 -19.74 -72.93
C ALA A 275 -25.74 -19.05 -73.27
N GLU A 276 -26.17 -18.07 -72.48
CA GLU A 276 -27.37 -17.27 -72.73
C GLU A 276 -27.20 -16.34 -73.93
N ALA A 277 -26.03 -15.70 -74.08
CA ALA A 277 -25.70 -14.88 -75.25
C ALA A 277 -25.60 -15.70 -76.55
N GLU A 278 -25.06 -16.93 -76.49
CA GLU A 278 -25.03 -17.85 -77.62
C GLU A 278 -26.44 -18.30 -78.00
N ALA A 279 -27.29 -18.62 -77.02
CA ALA A 279 -28.69 -18.94 -77.24
C ALA A 279 -29.44 -17.77 -77.89
N ALA A 280 -29.22 -16.54 -77.41
CA ALA A 280 -29.78 -15.33 -78.00
C ALA A 280 -29.27 -15.09 -79.44
N ARG A 281 -27.98 -15.32 -79.72
CA ARG A 281 -27.42 -15.25 -81.09
C ARG A 281 -28.04 -16.28 -82.03
N LYS A 282 -28.23 -17.52 -81.57
CA LYS A 282 -28.90 -18.57 -82.34
C LYS A 282 -30.36 -18.20 -82.64
N GLN A 283 -31.08 -17.68 -81.65
CA GLN A 283 -32.45 -17.17 -81.85
C GLN A 283 -32.50 -15.97 -82.80
N ALA A 284 -31.56 -15.03 -82.70
CA ALA A 284 -31.47 -13.88 -83.59
C ALA A 284 -31.10 -14.29 -85.03
N ALA A 285 -30.19 -15.26 -85.21
CA ALA A 285 -29.85 -15.82 -86.51
C ALA A 285 -31.02 -16.60 -87.13
N GLU A 286 -31.77 -17.36 -86.33
CA GLU A 286 -33.03 -18.01 -86.74
C GLU A 286 -34.06 -16.96 -87.19
N ALA A 287 -34.26 -15.90 -86.39
CA ALA A 287 -35.17 -14.80 -86.72
C ALA A 287 -34.74 -14.04 -87.98
N ALA A 288 -33.43 -13.79 -88.16
CA ALA A 288 -32.88 -13.17 -89.36
C ALA A 288 -33.03 -14.07 -90.59
N ARG A 289 -32.92 -15.39 -90.46
CA ARG A 289 -33.17 -16.34 -91.55
C ARG A 289 -34.65 -16.36 -91.95
N VAL A 290 -35.56 -16.27 -90.97
CA VAL A 290 -37.01 -16.13 -91.22
C VAL A 290 -37.30 -14.79 -91.91
N ALA A 291 -36.75 -13.67 -91.43
CA ALA A 291 -36.92 -12.36 -92.04
C ALA A 291 -36.29 -12.27 -93.45
N ALA A 292 -35.14 -12.92 -93.69
CA ALA A 292 -34.53 -13.01 -95.01
C ALA A 292 -35.33 -13.90 -95.97
N ALA A 293 -35.98 -14.96 -95.47
CA ALA A 293 -36.92 -15.76 -96.26
C ALA A 293 -38.19 -14.97 -96.60
N GLU A 294 -38.67 -14.10 -95.69
CA GLU A 294 -39.79 -13.17 -95.95
C GLU A 294 -39.38 -12.06 -96.94
N ALA A 295 -38.17 -11.51 -96.84
CA ALA A 295 -37.63 -10.51 -97.75
C ALA A 295 -37.31 -11.07 -99.15
N ALA A 296 -36.85 -12.31 -99.26
CA ALA A 296 -36.70 -13.02 -100.53
C ALA A 296 -38.06 -13.30 -101.19
N ASN A 297 -39.12 -13.45 -100.40
CA ASN A 297 -40.50 -13.55 -100.89
C ASN A 297 -41.07 -12.18 -101.31
N ALA A 298 -40.55 -11.08 -100.75
CA ALA A 298 -40.87 -9.70 -101.16
C ALA A 298 -40.08 -9.23 -102.40
N ALA A 299 -38.84 -9.69 -102.60
CA ALA A 299 -38.00 -9.33 -103.75
C ALA A 299 -38.36 -10.06 -105.06
N ALA A 300 -39.34 -10.98 -105.04
CA ALA A 300 -39.89 -11.63 -106.24
C ALA A 300 -41.14 -10.94 -106.81
N LYS A 301 -41.52 -9.74 -106.32
CA LYS A 301 -42.56 -8.90 -106.94
C LYS A 301 -42.23 -7.40 -106.88
N ALA A 302 -42.05 -6.83 -108.09
CA ALA A 302 -41.99 -5.38 -108.45
C ALA A 302 -40.71 -4.67 -107.98
N ASP A 303 -39.84 -4.07 -108.81
CA ASP A 303 -39.92 -3.38 -110.12
C ASP A 303 -40.88 -2.19 -110.20
N THR A 304 -40.28 -1.00 -110.40
CA THR A 304 -40.86 0.36 -110.62
C THR A 304 -41.64 0.98 -109.43
N ASP A 305 -41.46 2.22 -108.98
CA ASP A 305 -41.21 3.44 -109.77
C ASP A 305 -40.65 4.62 -108.94
N THR A 306 -40.16 5.60 -109.70
CA THR A 306 -39.40 6.80 -109.33
C THR A 306 -40.31 7.96 -108.91
N SER A 307 -39.92 8.79 -107.93
CA SER A 307 -39.85 10.27 -108.07
C SER A 307 -39.64 11.06 -106.75
N SER A 308 -38.96 12.18 -106.95
CA SER A 308 -38.28 13.12 -106.07
C SER A 308 -39.15 14.24 -105.49
N SER A 309 -38.64 14.85 -104.41
CA SER A 309 -38.69 16.27 -103.97
C SER A 309 -39.12 16.39 -102.50
N SER A 310 -38.71 17.33 -101.66
CA SER A 310 -37.62 18.31 -101.59
C SER A 310 -37.82 19.09 -100.27
N GLY A 311 -36.74 19.47 -99.57
CA GLY A 311 -36.78 20.39 -98.41
C GLY A 311 -35.91 19.86 -97.27
N SER A 312 -34.62 20.23 -97.18
CA SER A 312 -34.11 21.45 -96.50
C SER A 312 -34.71 21.64 -95.10
N SER A 313 -33.96 21.82 -94.02
CA SER A 313 -32.53 22.13 -93.85
C SER A 313 -32.22 22.20 -92.33
N SER A 314 -30.97 21.90 -91.96
CA SER A 314 -30.17 22.54 -90.88
C SER A 314 -30.74 22.58 -89.45
N SER A 315 -30.03 22.14 -88.41
CA SER A 315 -28.72 22.63 -87.95
C SER A 315 -28.26 21.77 -86.77
N ASP A 316 -27.03 21.26 -86.82
CA ASP A 316 -25.85 21.70 -86.04
C ASP A 316 -25.97 21.41 -84.53
N SER A 317 -25.31 20.38 -84.00
CA SER A 317 -23.86 20.25 -83.72
C SER A 317 -23.44 20.91 -82.40
N SER A 318 -22.47 20.24 -81.78
CA SER A 318 -21.39 20.84 -80.98
C SER A 318 -21.80 21.37 -79.61
N ALA A 319 -21.00 21.30 -78.56
CA ALA A 319 -19.61 20.91 -78.36
C ALA A 319 -19.45 20.88 -76.82
N SER A 320 -18.77 19.89 -76.26
CA SER A 320 -17.35 19.98 -75.87
C SER A 320 -17.07 20.57 -74.48
N SER A 321 -15.97 20.05 -73.96
CA SER A 321 -15.05 20.59 -72.96
C SER A 321 -15.35 20.20 -71.52
N THR A 322 -14.58 19.27 -70.94
CA THR A 322 -13.14 19.31 -70.58
C THR A 322 -12.94 20.12 -69.31
N THR A 323 -12.38 19.46 -68.28
CA THR A 323 -11.22 19.85 -67.44
C THR A 323 -11.25 18.91 -66.22
N THR A 324 -10.39 17.88 -66.13
CA THR A 324 -8.98 17.87 -65.66
C THR A 324 -8.81 18.02 -64.16
N GLY A 325 -8.05 17.11 -63.55
CA GLY A 325 -7.16 17.43 -62.42
C GLY A 325 -7.29 16.54 -61.19
N SER A 326 -6.43 15.53 -61.09
CA SER A 326 -5.92 14.98 -59.83
C SER A 326 -4.93 15.98 -59.19
N PRO A 327 -4.79 16.06 -57.85
CA PRO A 327 -3.75 15.34 -57.08
C PRO A 327 -4.30 14.78 -55.75
N SER A 328 -3.77 13.71 -55.14
CA SER A 328 -2.54 13.54 -54.35
C SER A 328 -2.42 14.37 -53.05
N ALA A 329 -2.31 13.61 -51.95
CA ALA A 329 -1.54 13.85 -50.71
C ALA A 329 -1.98 14.87 -49.65
N SER A 330 -1.77 14.38 -48.41
CA SER A 330 -1.40 15.05 -47.16
C SER A 330 -2.46 15.83 -46.37
N ASP A 331 -2.67 15.31 -45.16
CA ASP A 331 -2.64 15.95 -43.83
C ASP A 331 -3.28 17.33 -43.58
N THR A 332 -3.70 17.45 -42.33
CA THR A 332 -3.64 18.65 -41.47
C THR A 332 -4.99 19.28 -41.14
N SER A 333 -5.52 18.83 -40.01
CA SER A 333 -6.02 19.61 -38.86
C SER A 333 -6.61 21.01 -39.05
N SER A 334 -7.72 21.23 -38.34
CA SER A 334 -8.06 22.48 -37.66
C SER A 334 -8.82 22.11 -36.37
N SER A 335 -8.16 21.84 -35.26
CA SER A 335 -7.51 22.80 -34.33
C SER A 335 -8.49 23.79 -33.71
N SER A 336 -8.94 23.44 -32.51
CA SER A 336 -8.87 24.36 -31.38
C SER A 336 -8.11 23.62 -30.28
N SER A 337 -6.78 23.75 -30.41
CA SER A 337 -5.71 23.54 -29.44
C SER A 337 -6.16 23.29 -27.99
N SER A 338 -5.43 22.49 -27.22
CA SER A 338 -4.09 22.99 -26.92
C SER A 338 -3.25 22.05 -26.07
N GLY A 339 -2.97 20.78 -26.40
CA GLY A 339 -1.95 20.10 -25.60
C GLY A 339 -1.19 18.92 -26.20
N THR A 340 0.09 18.84 -25.86
CA THR A 340 0.99 17.71 -26.14
C THR A 340 0.60 16.55 -25.24
N TYR A 341 0.28 15.39 -25.81
CA TYR A 341 -0.01 14.20 -25.01
C TYR A 341 1.24 13.74 -24.24
N LEU A 342 1.13 13.64 -22.92
CA LEU A 342 2.23 13.22 -22.04
C LEU A 342 2.17 11.73 -21.68
N GLY A 343 0.98 11.13 -21.72
CA GLY A 343 0.77 9.72 -21.38
C GLY A 343 -0.45 9.51 -20.50
N ARG A 344 -0.71 8.23 -20.17
CA ARG A 344 -1.74 7.83 -19.22
C ARG A 344 -1.12 7.73 -17.83
N PHE A 345 -1.47 8.65 -16.94
CA PHE A 345 -0.83 8.79 -15.63
C PHE A 345 -1.71 8.29 -14.49
N LYS A 346 -1.04 7.86 -13.42
CA LYS A 346 -1.69 7.58 -12.13
C LYS A 346 -2.10 8.92 -11.50
N LEU A 347 -3.34 9.00 -11.04
CA LEU A 347 -3.90 10.16 -10.35
C LEU A 347 -4.27 9.77 -8.92
N THR A 348 -3.94 10.64 -7.97
CA THR A 348 -4.32 10.53 -6.56
C THR A 348 -4.75 11.88 -6.02
N GLY A 349 -5.50 11.89 -4.92
CA GLY A 349 -5.89 13.12 -4.23
C GLY A 349 -5.02 13.39 -3.02
N TYR A 350 -4.71 14.66 -2.76
CA TYR A 350 -4.10 15.10 -1.50
C TYR A 350 -4.73 16.40 -1.02
N CYS A 351 -4.60 16.73 0.26
CA CYS A 351 -5.06 18.00 0.80
C CYS A 351 -4.02 18.58 1.77
N SER A 352 -4.25 19.79 2.26
CA SER A 352 -3.28 20.49 3.12
C SER A 352 -3.26 20.02 4.59
N CYS A 353 -3.83 18.86 4.91
CA CYS A 353 -3.85 18.35 6.27
C CYS A 353 -2.50 17.69 6.65
N SER A 354 -2.26 17.54 7.95
CA SER A 354 -1.05 16.90 8.48
C SER A 354 -0.89 15.44 8.06
N ILE A 355 -1.99 14.74 7.74
CA ILE A 355 -1.93 13.36 7.23
C ILE A 355 -1.39 13.32 5.81
N CYS A 356 -1.82 14.24 4.94
CA CYS A 356 -1.45 14.25 3.53
C CYS A 356 -0.12 14.97 3.26
N THR A 357 0.23 15.98 4.06
CA THR A 357 1.38 16.86 3.80
C THR A 357 2.39 16.93 4.95
N GLY A 358 2.14 16.20 6.04
CA GLY A 358 3.07 16.10 7.18
C GLY A 358 3.42 17.45 7.79
N GLN A 359 4.72 17.71 7.91
CA GLN A 359 5.27 18.97 8.43
C GLN A 359 4.90 20.21 7.60
N TRP A 360 4.42 20.03 6.36
CA TRP A 360 4.02 21.10 5.44
C TRP A 360 2.52 21.41 5.50
N SER A 361 1.81 20.87 6.50
CA SER A 361 0.38 21.11 6.73
C SER A 361 0.04 22.59 6.79
N GLY A 362 -0.94 23.01 5.97
CA GLY A 362 -1.36 24.41 5.86
C GLY A 362 -0.34 25.35 5.18
N GLY A 363 0.76 24.82 4.65
CA GLY A 363 1.79 25.56 3.95
C GLY A 363 1.42 25.96 2.52
N SER A 364 2.30 26.74 1.89
CA SER A 364 2.22 27.04 0.46
C SER A 364 2.78 25.87 -0.37
N THR A 365 2.40 25.79 -1.64
CA THR A 365 2.98 24.83 -2.60
C THR A 365 4.48 25.07 -2.78
N ALA A 366 5.22 24.11 -3.33
CA ALA A 366 6.64 24.27 -3.63
C ALA A 366 6.96 25.43 -4.61
N SER A 367 5.98 25.89 -5.41
CA SER A 367 6.09 27.09 -6.24
C SER A 367 5.84 28.41 -5.48
N GLY A 368 5.44 28.35 -4.22
CA GLY A 368 5.15 29.50 -3.35
C GLY A 368 3.70 30.02 -3.44
N THR A 369 2.81 29.32 -4.15
CA THR A 369 1.39 29.71 -4.25
C THR A 369 0.52 29.01 -3.21
N THR A 370 -0.62 29.58 -2.87
CA THR A 370 -1.61 28.91 -2.01
C THR A 370 -2.28 27.78 -2.79
N PRO A 371 -2.26 26.52 -2.30
CA PRO A 371 -2.88 25.41 -3.01
C PRO A 371 -4.40 25.63 -3.12
N THR A 372 -4.97 25.35 -4.30
CA THR A 372 -6.39 25.60 -4.60
C THR A 372 -7.00 24.41 -5.33
N ALA A 373 -8.13 23.90 -4.82
CA ALA A 373 -8.82 22.77 -5.44
C ALA A 373 -9.30 23.12 -6.85
N GLY A 374 -9.21 22.17 -7.77
CA GLY A 374 -9.54 22.38 -9.19
C GLY A 374 -8.50 23.17 -10.00
N ARG A 375 -7.37 23.53 -9.38
CA ARG A 375 -6.28 24.31 -10.01
C ARG A 375 -4.91 23.72 -9.73
N THR A 376 -4.59 23.42 -8.48
CA THR A 376 -3.26 22.99 -8.04
C THR A 376 -3.08 21.48 -8.20
N ILE A 377 -1.95 21.09 -8.78
CA ILE A 377 -1.48 19.70 -8.82
C ILE A 377 0.00 19.62 -8.41
N ALA A 378 0.39 18.47 -7.86
CA ALA A 378 1.77 18.12 -7.58
C ALA A 378 2.27 17.09 -8.60
N MET A 379 3.41 17.37 -9.23
CA MET A 379 4.02 16.45 -10.20
C MET A 379 5.53 16.67 -10.30
N GLY A 380 6.31 15.59 -10.29
CA GLY A 380 7.74 15.62 -10.57
C GLY A 380 8.05 15.53 -12.08
N GLY A 381 9.18 16.12 -12.50
CA GLY A 381 9.67 16.03 -13.89
C GLY A 381 9.05 17.02 -14.87
N VAL A 382 8.17 17.92 -14.43
CA VAL A 382 7.56 18.99 -15.24
C VAL A 382 7.79 20.35 -14.56
N PRO A 383 8.13 21.44 -15.31
CA PRO A 383 8.35 22.76 -14.71
C PRO A 383 7.10 23.31 -14.00
N PHE A 384 7.31 24.08 -12.92
CA PHE A 384 6.20 24.81 -12.29
C PHE A 384 5.54 25.81 -13.25
N GLY A 385 4.24 26.00 -13.11
CA GLY A 385 3.42 26.83 -13.99
C GLY A 385 2.93 26.09 -15.24
N THR A 386 3.41 24.88 -15.51
CA THR A 386 2.93 24.07 -16.64
C THR A 386 1.45 23.75 -16.46
N LYS A 387 0.65 23.95 -17.51
CA LYS A 387 -0.78 23.64 -17.49
C LYS A 387 -1.03 22.24 -18.03
N LEU A 388 -1.74 21.41 -17.29
CA LEU A 388 -2.10 20.06 -17.71
C LEU A 388 -3.62 19.92 -17.80
N MET A 389 -4.10 19.31 -18.88
CA MET A 389 -5.49 18.92 -19.06
C MET A 389 -5.66 17.45 -18.68
N ILE A 390 -6.55 17.19 -17.72
CA ILE A 390 -6.85 15.88 -17.18
C ILE A 390 -8.37 15.75 -17.08
N ASN A 391 -8.97 14.75 -17.71
CA ASN A 391 -10.44 14.54 -17.72
C ASN A 391 -11.25 15.80 -18.11
N GLY A 392 -10.70 16.66 -18.97
CA GLY A 392 -11.36 17.89 -19.42
C GLY A 392 -11.22 19.11 -18.47
N GLN A 393 -10.52 18.96 -17.35
CA GLN A 393 -10.20 20.06 -16.42
C GLN A 393 -8.73 20.47 -16.57
N VAL A 394 -8.48 21.79 -16.53
CA VAL A 394 -7.12 22.35 -16.59
C VAL A 394 -6.59 22.58 -15.18
N TYR A 395 -5.43 21.99 -14.91
CA TYR A 395 -4.66 22.15 -13.69
C TYR A 395 -3.33 22.83 -13.99
N THR A 396 -2.67 23.35 -12.96
CA THR A 396 -1.35 23.99 -13.02
C THR A 396 -0.41 23.27 -12.05
N VAL A 397 0.76 22.86 -12.55
CA VAL A 397 1.83 22.25 -11.75
C VAL A 397 2.41 23.32 -10.84
N GLU A 398 2.12 23.23 -9.55
CA GLU A 398 2.54 24.22 -8.55
C GLU A 398 3.24 23.58 -7.37
N ASP A 399 3.09 22.27 -7.21
CA ASP A 399 3.71 21.54 -6.13
C ASP A 399 4.56 20.37 -6.64
N ARG A 400 5.40 19.81 -5.78
CA ARG A 400 6.26 18.66 -6.14
C ARG A 400 5.68 17.38 -5.60
N GLY A 401 5.16 16.58 -6.53
CA GLY A 401 4.76 15.21 -6.29
C GLY A 401 5.87 14.22 -6.62
N THR A 402 5.49 12.97 -6.79
CA THR A 402 6.33 11.83 -7.17
C THR A 402 6.84 11.93 -8.62
N ALA A 403 7.66 10.96 -9.04
CA ALA A 403 8.30 10.95 -10.36
C ALA A 403 7.32 11.08 -11.54
N TYR A 404 7.84 11.50 -12.70
CA TYR A 404 7.06 11.69 -13.92
C TYR A 404 6.17 10.47 -14.23
N GLY A 405 4.88 10.69 -14.49
CA GLY A 405 3.89 9.63 -14.69
C GLY A 405 2.85 9.50 -13.57
N HIS A 406 2.99 10.28 -12.50
CA HIS A 406 2.03 10.34 -11.38
C HIS A 406 1.71 11.80 -11.05
N VAL A 407 0.43 12.12 -10.93
CA VAL A 407 -0.09 13.45 -10.60
C VAL A 407 -0.94 13.38 -9.33
N ASP A 408 -0.59 14.17 -8.32
CA ASP A 408 -1.42 14.38 -7.15
C ASP A 408 -2.29 15.61 -7.35
N ILE A 409 -3.61 15.45 -7.25
CA ILE A 409 -4.60 16.52 -7.38
C ILE A 409 -4.93 17.08 -6.01
N PHE A 410 -4.81 18.39 -5.86
CA PHE A 410 -5.17 19.04 -4.61
C PHE A 410 -6.69 19.07 -4.44
N CYS A 411 -7.16 18.52 -3.33
CA CYS A 411 -8.54 18.48 -2.88
C CYS A 411 -8.76 19.46 -1.72
N SER A 412 -9.99 19.93 -1.57
CA SER A 412 -10.35 20.89 -0.51
C SER A 412 -10.40 20.28 0.88
N SER A 413 -10.55 18.95 0.97
CA SER A 413 -10.64 18.23 2.24
C SER A 413 -9.99 16.84 2.16
N HIS A 414 -9.66 16.28 3.33
CA HIS A 414 -9.10 14.93 3.42
C HIS A 414 -10.10 13.85 2.98
N SER A 415 -11.38 14.02 3.30
CA SER A 415 -12.45 13.12 2.84
C SER A 415 -12.60 13.10 1.33
N GLU A 416 -12.41 14.25 0.66
CA GLU A 416 -12.44 14.35 -0.81
C GLU A 416 -11.21 13.68 -1.44
N ALA A 417 -10.03 13.84 -0.83
CA ALA A 417 -8.83 13.15 -1.29
C ALA A 417 -8.97 11.61 -1.18
N LEU A 418 -9.57 11.11 -0.10
CA LEU A 418 -9.84 9.68 0.07
C LEU A 418 -10.90 9.16 -0.92
N SER A 419 -11.97 9.92 -1.16
CA SER A 419 -13.02 9.51 -2.11
C SER A 419 -12.56 9.57 -3.55
N PHE A 420 -11.59 10.45 -3.86
CA PHE A 420 -10.97 10.50 -5.19
C PHE A 420 -10.25 9.18 -5.53
N GLY A 421 -9.60 8.56 -4.54
CA GLY A 421 -8.95 7.26 -4.68
C GLY A 421 -7.78 7.29 -5.67
N VAL A 422 -7.45 6.12 -6.24
CA VAL A 422 -6.47 5.99 -7.32
C VAL A 422 -7.21 5.87 -8.64
N GLN A 423 -6.88 6.74 -9.60
CA GLN A 423 -7.45 6.70 -10.95
C GLN A 423 -6.34 6.77 -12.00
N TYR A 424 -6.70 6.49 -13.26
CA TYR A 424 -5.79 6.62 -14.39
C TYR A 424 -6.45 7.40 -15.51
N ALA A 425 -5.79 8.47 -15.98
CA ALA A 425 -6.31 9.28 -17.08
C ALA A 425 -5.20 9.69 -18.05
N ASP A 426 -5.62 9.99 -19.28
CA ASP A 426 -4.77 10.61 -20.28
C ASP A 426 -4.49 12.07 -19.92
N VAL A 427 -3.21 12.45 -19.92
CA VAL A 427 -2.75 13.78 -19.54
C VAL A 427 -2.15 14.49 -20.74
N TYR A 428 -2.57 15.73 -20.95
CA TYR A 428 -2.10 16.59 -22.05
C TYR A 428 -1.50 17.88 -21.48
N GLN A 429 -0.27 18.21 -21.86
CA GLN A 429 0.38 19.48 -21.50
C GLN A 429 -0.07 20.59 -22.43
N LEU A 430 -0.63 21.66 -21.87
CA LEU A 430 -1.01 22.82 -22.66
C LEU A 430 0.17 23.71 -23.02
N SER A 431 0.15 24.22 -24.25
CA SER A 431 1.19 25.08 -24.85
C SER A 431 1.20 26.48 -24.26
#